data_AF-A0A946I6J8-F1
#
_entry.id   AF-A0A946I6J8-F1
#
_cell.length_a   1.000
_cell.length_b   1.000
_cell.length_c   1.000
_cell.angle_alpha   90.00
_cell.angle_beta   90.00
_cell.angle_gamma   90.00
#
_symmetry.space_group_name_H-M   'P 1'
#
loop_
_entity.id
_entity.type
_entity.pdbx_description
1 polymer ?
#
loop_
_entity_poly.entity_id
_entity_poly.type
_entity_poly.pdbx_seq_one_letter_code
_entity_poly.pdbx_strand_id
1 'polypeptide(L)' 'LRLQAKVYEDQPYVFMYSTKRKFAIHKRFNNRGMYYERPGVMLQNLYLKAEFANKNMTPEVN' A
#
# COMPACT_ATOMS: atom_id res chain seq x y z
N LEU A 1 -6.61 -21.36 21.52
CA LEU A 1 -7.94 -21.69 20.98
C LEU A 1 -9.12 -21.46 21.94
N ARG A 2 -8.98 -21.61 23.27
CA ARG A 2 -10.13 -21.45 24.22
C ARG A 2 -10.81 -20.08 24.19
N LEU A 3 -10.04 -18.99 24.03
CA LEU A 3 -10.59 -17.63 23.95
C LEU A 3 -11.40 -17.41 22.66
N GLN A 4 -10.89 -17.86 21.51
CA GLN A 4 -11.59 -17.73 20.24
C GLN A 4 -12.92 -18.48 20.25
N ALA A 5 -12.95 -19.71 20.79
CA ALA A 5 -14.18 -20.48 20.93
C ALA A 5 -15.24 -19.75 21.78
N LYS A 6 -14.83 -19.18 22.93
CA LYS A 6 -15.73 -18.40 23.79
C LYS A 6 -16.28 -17.14 23.09
N VAL A 7 -15.45 -16.42 22.33
CA VAL A 7 -15.90 -15.25 21.58
C VAL A 7 -16.92 -15.63 20.50
N TYR A 8 -16.77 -16.79 19.85
CA TYR A 8 -17.74 -17.29 18.88
C TYR A 8 -19.09 -17.65 19.51
N GLU A 9 -19.10 -18.24 20.71
CA GLU A 9 -20.34 -18.60 21.43
C GLU A 9 -21.04 -17.36 22.02
N ASP A 10 -20.29 -16.49 22.69
CA ASP A 10 -20.87 -15.37 23.44
C ASP A 10 -21.20 -14.16 22.55
N GLN A 11 -20.38 -13.86 21.55
CA GLN A 11 -20.48 -12.64 20.72
C GLN A 11 -20.02 -12.90 19.27
N PRO A 12 -20.82 -13.62 18.45
CA PRO A 12 -20.40 -14.06 17.11
C PRO A 12 -20.13 -12.92 16.11
N TYR A 13 -20.58 -11.70 16.39
CA TYR A 13 -20.48 -10.54 15.51
C TYR A 13 -19.27 -9.63 15.77
N VAL A 14 -18.36 -9.99 16.68
CA VAL A 14 -17.16 -9.18 16.96
C VAL A 14 -16.25 -9.02 15.73
N PHE A 15 -16.31 -9.96 14.78
CA PHE A 15 -15.50 -9.95 13.56
C PHE A 15 -16.30 -9.68 12.28
N MET A 16 -17.32 -8.81 12.32
CA MET A 16 -18.14 -8.51 11.14
C MET A 16 -17.35 -7.88 9.98
N TYR A 17 -16.28 -7.14 10.26
CA TYR A 17 -15.51 -6.45 9.24
C TYR A 17 -14.02 -6.55 9.52
N SER A 18 -13.25 -6.80 8.46
CA SER A 18 -11.81 -6.62 8.46
C SER A 18 -11.48 -5.44 7.57
N THR A 19 -10.85 -4.41 8.14
CA THR A 19 -10.45 -3.22 7.38
C THR A 19 -9.34 -3.60 6.41
N LYS A 20 -9.70 -3.73 5.13
CA LYS A 20 -8.72 -3.91 4.06
C LYS A 20 -8.15 -2.55 3.68
N ARG A 21 -6.82 -2.42 3.68
CA ARG A 21 -6.15 -1.22 3.14
C ARG A 21 -6.27 -1.23 1.62
N LYS A 22 -6.71 -0.10 1.05
CA LYS A 22 -6.80 0.10 -0.40
C LYS A 22 -5.66 1.01 -0.82
N PHE A 23 -4.73 0.49 -1.62
CA PHE A 23 -3.63 1.27 -2.18
C PHE A 23 -3.88 1.56 -3.66
N ALA A 24 -3.82 2.83 -4.05
CA ALA A 24 -3.86 3.24 -5.44
C ALA A 24 -2.48 3.79 -5.83
N ILE A 25 -1.69 2.99 -6.55
CA ILE A 25 -0.37 3.40 -7.06
C ILE A 25 -0.47 3.51 -8.59
N HIS A 26 0.08 4.58 -9.16
CA HIS A 26 0.06 4.80 -10.60
C HIS A 26 0.95 3.78 -11.36
N LYS A 27 0.56 3.34 -12.56
CA LYS A 27 1.34 2.40 -13.42
C LYS A 27 2.73 2.92 -13.87
N ARG A 28 3.04 4.16 -13.50
CA ARG A 28 4.30 4.87 -13.74
C ARG A 28 5.41 4.40 -12.82
N PHE A 29 5.05 3.92 -11.63
CA PHE A 29 5.99 3.48 -10.63
C PHE A 29 6.17 1.96 -10.65
N ASN A 30 7.43 1.54 -10.61
CA ASN A 30 7.86 0.16 -10.44
C ASN A 30 8.17 -0.12 -8.95
N ASN A 31 8.34 -1.41 -8.58
CA ASN A 31 8.61 -1.86 -7.21
C ASN A 31 7.53 -1.47 -6.17
N ARG A 32 6.29 -1.87 -6.48
CA ARG A 32 5.07 -1.52 -5.72
C ARG A 32 4.82 -2.49 -4.55
N GLY A 33 5.82 -2.70 -3.71
CA GLY A 33 5.71 -3.57 -2.54
C GLY A 33 4.67 -3.05 -1.53
N MET A 34 3.66 -3.88 -1.22
CA MET A 34 2.64 -3.59 -0.20
C MET A 34 2.90 -4.45 1.04
N TYR A 35 2.88 -3.84 2.21
CA TYR A 35 3.19 -4.47 3.49
C TYR A 35 2.00 -4.41 4.44
N TYR A 36 1.88 -5.41 5.32
CA TYR A 36 0.82 -5.46 6.32
C TYR A 36 1.05 -4.42 7.45
N GLU A 37 2.32 -4.26 7.83
CA GLU A 37 2.77 -3.32 8.86
C GLU A 37 2.66 -1.87 8.39
N ARG A 38 2.55 -0.91 9.32
CA ARG A 38 2.60 0.53 8.96
C ARG A 38 4.03 0.87 8.55
N PRO A 39 4.29 1.67 7.49
CA PRO A 39 3.38 2.54 6.73
C PRO A 39 2.62 1.89 5.55
N GLY A 40 2.70 0.57 5.36
CA GLY A 40 1.90 -0.17 4.37
C GLY A 40 2.41 -0.10 2.92
N VAL A 41 3.08 0.99 2.54
CA VAL A 41 3.85 1.12 1.30
C VAL A 41 5.14 1.86 1.63
N MET A 42 6.27 1.36 1.14
CA MET A 42 7.56 2.05 1.26
C MET A 42 7.75 3.01 0.09
N LEU A 43 7.52 4.30 0.33
CA LEU A 43 7.63 5.34 -0.71
C LEU A 43 9.05 5.45 -1.29
N GLN A 44 10.06 5.20 -0.47
CA GLN A 44 11.48 5.22 -0.84
C GLN A 44 11.83 4.15 -1.88
N ASN A 45 11.04 3.07 -1.95
CA ASN A 45 11.29 1.95 -2.85
C ASN A 45 10.61 2.12 -4.21
N LEU A 46 9.82 3.18 -4.42
CA LEU A 46 9.12 3.42 -5.67
C LEU A 46 10.07 4.01 -6.72
N TYR A 47 10.27 3.28 -7.82
CA TYR A 47 11.09 3.74 -8.94
C TYR A 47 10.22 4.26 -10.07
N LEU A 48 10.50 5.45 -10.60
CA LEU A 48 9.81 5.94 -11.79
C LEU A 48 10.34 5.19 -13.03
N LYS A 49 9.44 4.67 -13.86
CA LYS A 49 9.82 4.07 -15.15
C LYS A 49 10.43 5.14 -16.07
N ALA A 50 11.50 4.77 -16.77
CA ALA A 50 12.25 5.66 -17.66
C ALA A 50 11.38 6.33 -18.75
N GLU A 51 10.31 5.66 -19.21
CA GLU A 51 9.33 6.18 -20.17
C GLU A 51 8.65 7.47 -19.72
N PHE A 52 8.58 7.71 -18.42
CA PHE A 52 7.92 8.89 -17.83
C PHE A 52 8.91 9.85 -17.18
N ALA A 53 10.21 9.56 -17.24
CA ALA A 53 11.24 10.50 -16.85
C ALA A 53 11.41 11.51 -17.99
N ASN A 54 11.03 12.77 -17.75
CA ASN A 54 11.18 13.83 -18.73
C ASN A 54 12.67 14.01 -19.09
N LYS A 55 12.99 13.97 -20.38
CA LYS A 55 14.35 14.21 -20.91
C LYS A 55 14.80 15.68 -20.86
N ASN A 56 13.89 16.62 -20.60
CA ASN A 56 14.13 18.04 -20.86
C ASN A 56 14.01 18.87 -19.58
N MET A 57 14.97 18.71 -18.67
CA MET A 57 15.30 19.72 -17.67
C MET A 57 16.69 20.30 -17.99
N THR A 58 16.89 20.76 -19.21
CA THR A 58 17.95 21.73 -19.48
C THR A 58 17.38 23.10 -19.13
N PRO A 59 18.00 23.88 -18.24
CA PRO A 59 17.61 25.28 -18.08
C PRO A 59 17.84 25.96 -19.43
N GLU A 60 16.80 26.55 -20.01
CA GLU A 60 16.93 27.44 -21.15
C GLU A 60 17.71 28.66 -20.67
N VAL A 61 19.01 28.71 -21.00
CA VAL A 61 19.85 29.88 -20.78
C VAL A 61 19.49 30.88 -21.87
N ASN A 62 18.70 31.90 -21.51
CA ASN A 62 18.56 33.13 -22.29
C ASN A 62 19.61 34.14 -21.80
#